data_AF-A0AAN7MRQ2-F1
#
_entry.id   AF-A0AAN7MRQ2-F1
#
_cell.length_a   1.000
_cell.length_b   1.000
_cell.length_c   1.000
_cell.angle_alpha   90.00
_cell.angle_beta   90.00
_cell.angle_gamma   90.00
#
_symmetry.space_group_name_H-M   'P 1'
#
loop_
_entity.id
_entity.type
_entity.pdbx_description
1 polymer ?
#
loop_
_entity_poly.entity_id
_entity_poly.type
_entity_poly.pdbx_seq_one_letter_code
_entity_poly.pdbx_strand_id
1 'polypeptide(L)'
;MRRRCPAEPRGERGRAPRRTLPVAAPVVGPPLAVGVPSLGLPSGLRQLRLKAPRENASPKRVGGHRADLRKQARQLENELDLKLVSFSKLCTSYSSTRDGRRDSSDTTPLLNGSSQDRMFETMAVEIEQLLGKLTGINDKMAEYTNSAGVPSLNAALMHTLQRHRDILQDYTHEFHKTKANFLAIRERENLLGSVRKDIESYKGGSGVNNRRTELFLKEHEHLRNSDRLIEETISARWNKDGFLYRCTEKN
;
A
#
# COMPACT_ATOMS: atom_id res chain seq x y z
N MET A 1 -14.34 -44.30 -24.53
CA MET A 1 -13.02 -43.78 -24.97
C MET A 1 -12.23 -43.35 -23.75
N ARG A 2 -11.18 -44.10 -23.40
CA ARG A 2 -10.31 -43.87 -22.23
C ARG A 2 -9.32 -42.74 -22.55
N ARG A 3 -9.34 -41.63 -21.80
CA ARG A 3 -8.28 -40.61 -21.88
C ARG A 3 -7.35 -40.77 -20.67
N ARG A 4 -6.10 -41.11 -20.99
CA ARG A 4 -4.96 -41.33 -20.11
C ARG A 4 -4.58 -40.05 -19.36
N CYS A 5 -4.26 -40.20 -18.08
CA CYS A 5 -3.41 -39.29 -17.32
C CYS A 5 -1.96 -39.31 -17.85
N PRO A 6 -1.24 -38.19 -17.85
CA PRO A 6 0.22 -38.16 -17.74
C PRO A 6 0.59 -37.81 -16.28
N ALA A 7 1.16 -38.73 -15.50
CA ALA A 7 2.58 -39.09 -15.41
C ALA A 7 3.42 -38.03 -14.67
N GLU A 8 3.66 -38.29 -13.37
CA GLU A 8 4.73 -37.71 -12.55
C GLU A 8 6.12 -38.05 -13.11
N PRO A 9 7.15 -37.21 -12.87
CA PRO A 9 8.51 -37.66 -12.70
C PRO A 9 8.89 -37.79 -11.23
N ARG A 10 9.31 -39.01 -10.86
CA ARG A 10 10.05 -39.36 -9.64
C ARG A 10 11.56 -39.21 -9.86
N GLY A 11 12.28 -38.79 -8.82
CA GLY A 11 13.75 -38.87 -8.68
C GLY A 11 14.37 -37.47 -8.55
N GLU A 12 15.16 -37.12 -7.55
CA GLU A 12 16.23 -37.90 -6.92
C GLU A 12 16.39 -37.66 -5.42
N ARG A 13 17.11 -38.61 -4.81
CA ARG A 13 17.38 -38.78 -3.40
C ARG A 13 18.63 -37.99 -3.00
N GLY A 14 18.63 -37.51 -1.76
CA GLY A 14 19.83 -37.52 -0.91
C GLY A 14 20.50 -36.16 -0.70
N ARG A 15 20.37 -35.59 0.50
CA ARG A 15 21.39 -35.72 1.57
C ARG A 15 20.88 -35.11 2.87
N ALA A 16 20.82 -35.93 3.91
CA ALA A 16 20.51 -35.53 5.28
C ALA A 16 21.70 -34.74 5.92
N PRO A 17 21.47 -34.04 7.04
CA PRO A 17 22.35 -32.98 7.55
C PRO A 17 23.55 -33.55 8.32
N ARG A 18 24.75 -33.01 8.06
CA ARG A 18 25.92 -33.31 8.88
C ARG A 18 25.87 -32.52 10.18
N ARG A 19 25.43 -33.21 11.24
CA ARG A 19 25.87 -32.97 12.61
C ARG A 19 27.40 -33.00 12.64
N THR A 20 28.03 -31.92 13.09
CA THR A 20 29.37 -31.97 13.66
C THR A 20 29.28 -31.43 15.08
N LEU A 21 29.78 -32.26 15.98
CA LEU A 21 29.75 -32.15 17.43
C LEU A 21 30.70 -31.04 17.91
N PRO A 22 30.47 -30.48 19.11
CA PRO A 22 31.39 -29.54 19.74
C PRO A 22 32.71 -30.23 20.11
N VAL A 23 33.82 -29.61 19.71
CA VAL A 23 35.17 -30.05 20.06
C VAL A 23 35.50 -29.61 21.49
N ALA A 24 36.19 -30.53 22.17
CA ALA A 24 36.55 -30.57 23.57
C ALA A 24 37.28 -29.33 24.12
N ALA A 25 37.04 -29.10 25.40
CA ALA A 25 37.76 -28.20 26.28
C ALA A 25 39.24 -28.59 26.46
N PRO A 26 40.15 -27.62 26.63
CA PRO A 26 41.35 -27.82 27.42
C PRO A 26 41.09 -27.39 28.87
N VAL A 27 41.13 -28.39 29.76
CA VAL A 27 41.29 -28.24 31.20
C VAL A 27 42.67 -27.62 31.45
N VAL A 28 42.72 -26.41 32.01
CA VAL A 28 43.93 -25.85 32.62
C VAL A 28 43.60 -25.52 34.06
N GLY A 29 44.31 -26.19 34.97
CA GLY A 29 44.00 -26.29 36.39
C GLY A 29 44.22 -25.01 37.20
N PRO A 30 43.78 -25.03 38.48
CA PRO A 30 43.93 -23.90 39.39
C PRO A 30 45.40 -23.72 39.81
N PRO A 31 45.90 -22.48 39.92
CA PRO A 31 47.21 -22.26 40.53
C PRO A 31 47.14 -22.54 42.03
N LEU A 32 48.09 -23.36 42.45
CA LEU A 32 48.37 -23.78 43.81
C LEU A 32 48.61 -22.58 44.74
N ALA A 33 48.09 -22.74 45.95
CA ALA A 33 48.34 -21.88 47.09
C ALA A 33 49.84 -21.74 47.37
N VAL A 34 50.30 -20.50 47.47
CA VAL A 34 51.55 -20.17 48.15
C VAL A 34 51.15 -19.47 49.45
N GLY A 35 51.50 -20.11 50.56
CA GLY A 35 51.22 -19.65 51.91
C GLY A 35 51.90 -18.34 52.22
N VAL A 36 51.20 -17.50 52.99
CA VAL A 36 51.78 -16.36 53.68
C VAL A 36 51.48 -16.52 55.17
N PRO A 37 52.45 -16.32 56.07
CA PRO A 37 52.38 -16.80 57.45
C PRO A 37 51.44 -15.99 58.34
N SER A 38 50.76 -16.71 59.20
CA SER A 38 50.03 -16.23 60.38
C SER A 38 50.98 -15.51 61.34
N LEU A 39 50.79 -14.20 61.51
CA LEU A 39 51.22 -13.47 62.70
C LEU A 39 49.98 -12.95 63.41
N GLY A 40 49.81 -13.43 64.64
CA GLY A 40 48.69 -13.08 65.50
C GLY A 40 48.84 -11.77 66.24
N LEU A 41 47.78 -11.52 67.01
CA LEU A 41 47.54 -10.54 68.09
C LEU A 41 47.02 -9.15 67.68
N PRO A 42 46.27 -8.45 68.56
CA PRO A 42 45.49 -8.90 69.72
C PRO A 42 44.02 -8.42 69.72
N SER A 43 43.24 -9.06 70.58
CA SER A 43 41.87 -8.74 70.95
C SER A 43 41.72 -7.35 71.56
N GLY A 44 40.66 -6.65 71.13
CA GLY A 44 39.94 -5.73 71.99
C GLY A 44 40.09 -4.24 71.69
N LEU A 45 39.33 -3.74 70.71
CA LEU A 45 38.81 -2.37 70.74
C LEU A 45 37.41 -2.30 70.12
N ARG A 46 36.43 -2.27 71.03
CA ARG A 46 35.22 -1.42 71.04
C ARG A 46 34.52 -1.17 69.70
N GLN A 47 33.31 -1.73 69.62
CA GLN A 47 32.22 -1.29 68.76
C GLN A 47 32.05 0.24 68.81
N LEU A 48 32.45 0.90 67.73
CA LEU A 48 31.83 2.14 67.26
C LEU A 48 31.07 1.80 66.00
N ARG A 49 29.82 1.40 66.21
CA ARG A 49 28.80 1.23 65.17
C ARG A 49 28.52 2.60 64.58
N LEU A 50 29.32 3.00 63.59
CA LEU A 50 28.98 4.13 62.72
C LEU A 50 27.66 3.79 62.04
N LYS A 51 26.62 4.45 62.53
CA LYS A 51 25.27 4.43 62.00
C LYS A 51 25.33 5.05 60.60
N ALA A 52 25.46 4.21 59.58
CA ALA A 52 25.26 4.64 58.21
C ALA A 52 23.91 5.37 58.12
N PRO A 53 23.85 6.59 57.55
CA PRO A 53 22.58 7.26 57.33
C PRO A 53 21.75 6.37 56.41
N ARG A 54 20.58 5.94 56.91
CA ARG A 54 19.53 5.42 56.05
C ARG A 54 19.11 6.57 55.14
N GLU A 55 19.67 6.61 53.94
CA GLU A 55 19.15 7.43 52.87
C GLU A 55 17.82 6.79 52.43
N ASN A 56 16.75 7.34 52.99
CA ASN A 56 15.38 7.06 52.61
C ASN A 56 15.16 7.58 51.18
N ALA A 57 15.49 6.77 50.18
CA ALA A 57 15.02 6.97 48.81
C ALA A 57 14.30 5.71 48.34
N SER A 58 12.97 5.74 48.48
CA SER A 58 12.07 4.69 48.01
C SER A 58 12.31 4.35 46.53
N PRO A 59 12.55 3.08 46.13
CA PRO A 59 12.76 2.71 44.73
C PRO A 59 11.46 2.71 43.88
N LYS A 60 10.37 3.32 44.36
CA LYS A 60 9.05 3.26 43.72
C LYS A 60 8.93 4.04 42.40
N ARG A 61 9.88 4.90 42.02
CA ARG A 61 9.75 5.74 40.80
C ARG A 61 10.16 5.05 39.50
N VAL A 62 11.10 4.10 39.52
CA VAL A 62 11.65 3.50 38.28
C VAL A 62 10.69 2.45 37.69
N GLY A 63 9.96 1.73 38.54
CA GLY A 63 8.98 0.72 38.10
C GLY A 63 7.72 1.30 37.46
N GLY A 64 7.27 2.48 37.90
CA GLY A 64 6.09 3.17 37.40
C GLY A 64 6.30 3.69 35.98
N HIS A 65 7.37 4.45 35.75
CA HIS A 65 7.65 5.05 34.44
C HIS A 65 7.78 4.00 33.32
N ARG A 66 8.36 2.83 33.61
CA ARG A 66 8.43 1.70 32.67
C ARG A 66 7.06 1.13 32.32
N ALA A 67 6.19 0.97 33.32
CA ALA A 67 4.84 0.49 33.10
C ALA A 67 4.02 1.52 32.29
N ASP A 68 4.28 2.80 32.48
CA ASP A 68 3.64 3.90 31.77
C ASP A 68 4.04 3.93 30.28
N LEU A 69 5.33 3.74 29.95
CA LEU A 69 5.78 3.64 28.56
C LEU A 69 5.12 2.48 27.80
N ARG A 70 4.96 1.32 28.44
CA ARG A 70 4.28 0.16 27.83
C ARG A 70 2.79 0.41 27.61
N LYS A 71 2.12 1.11 28.55
CA LYS A 71 0.71 1.51 28.39
C LYS A 71 0.56 2.50 27.24
N GLN A 72 1.48 3.48 27.14
CA GLN A 72 1.50 4.44 26.05
C GLN A 72 1.74 3.77 24.70
N ALA A 73 2.69 2.83 24.60
CA ALA A 73 2.92 2.07 23.39
C ALA A 73 1.65 1.33 22.93
N ARG A 74 0.98 0.60 23.83
CA ARG A 74 -0.28 -0.10 23.51
C ARG A 74 -1.40 0.85 23.09
N GLN A 75 -1.49 2.03 23.70
CA GLN A 75 -2.48 3.03 23.33
C GLN A 75 -2.25 3.53 21.91
N LEU A 76 -0.99 3.84 21.56
CA LEU A 76 -0.60 4.26 20.21
C LEU A 76 -0.82 3.14 19.19
N GLU A 77 -0.51 1.90 19.53
CA GLU A 77 -0.78 0.73 18.67
C GLU A 77 -2.27 0.59 18.35
N ASN A 78 -3.15 0.70 19.36
CA ASN A 78 -4.60 0.63 19.16
C ASN A 78 -5.13 1.78 18.28
N GLU A 79 -4.63 3.00 18.50
CA GLU A 79 -5.00 4.15 17.68
C GLU A 79 -4.55 3.97 16.23
N LEU A 80 -3.34 3.42 16.05
CA LEU A 80 -2.76 3.17 14.74
C LEU A 80 -3.50 2.07 13.98
N ASP A 81 -3.91 1.00 14.64
CA ASP A 81 -4.76 -0.05 14.06
C ASP A 81 -6.08 0.53 13.52
N LEU A 82 -6.79 1.31 14.34
CA LEU A 82 -8.05 1.97 13.93
C LEU A 82 -7.85 2.90 12.72
N LYS A 83 -6.76 3.66 12.70
CA LYS A 83 -6.41 4.56 11.59
C LYS A 83 -6.02 3.80 10.34
N LEU A 84 -5.27 2.70 10.44
CA LEU A 84 -4.94 1.84 9.29
C LEU A 84 -6.17 1.16 8.69
N VAL A 85 -7.09 0.68 9.52
CA VAL A 85 -8.34 0.08 9.05
C VAL A 85 -9.18 1.10 8.28
N SER A 86 -9.31 2.32 8.81
CA SER A 86 -10.05 3.39 8.12
C SER A 86 -9.33 3.87 6.84
N PHE A 87 -8.00 3.95 6.85
CA PHE A 87 -7.18 4.27 5.69
C PHE A 87 -7.33 3.25 4.56
N SER A 88 -7.31 1.95 4.89
CA SER A 88 -7.53 0.86 3.95
C SER A 88 -8.95 0.86 3.34
N LYS A 89 -9.96 1.20 4.15
CA LYS A 89 -11.34 1.40 3.66
C LYS A 89 -11.44 2.55 2.66
N LEU A 90 -10.73 3.66 2.90
CA LEU A 90 -10.69 4.78 1.95
C LEU A 90 -10.01 4.38 0.63
N CYS A 91 -8.93 3.59 0.71
CA CYS A 91 -8.24 3.07 -0.47
C CYS A 91 -9.12 2.14 -1.31
N THR A 92 -9.79 1.17 -0.68
CA THR A 92 -10.68 0.21 -1.36
C THR A 92 -11.93 0.87 -1.92
N SER A 93 -12.56 1.78 -1.17
CA SER A 93 -13.72 2.54 -1.66
C SER A 93 -13.37 3.45 -2.85
N TYR A 94 -12.16 4.02 -2.90
CA TYR A 94 -11.68 4.76 -4.06
C TYR A 94 -11.75 3.92 -5.35
N SER A 95 -11.35 2.65 -5.28
CA SER A 95 -11.44 1.72 -6.42
C SER A 95 -12.88 1.37 -6.80
N SER A 96 -13.78 1.18 -5.82
CA SER A 96 -15.15 0.69 -6.07
C SER A 96 -16.09 1.75 -6.66
N THR A 97 -15.85 3.04 -6.41
CA THR A 97 -16.77 4.12 -6.82
C THR A 97 -16.93 4.28 -8.35
N ARG A 98 -16.02 3.76 -9.17
CA ARG A 98 -16.08 3.91 -10.64
C ARG A 98 -16.29 2.63 -11.44
N ASP A 99 -16.10 1.45 -10.86
CA ASP A 99 -16.46 0.19 -11.53
C ASP A 99 -18.01 0.02 -11.62
N GLY A 100 -18.74 0.62 -10.67
CA GLY A 100 -20.20 0.58 -10.62
C GLY A 100 -20.95 1.68 -11.39
N ARG A 101 -20.27 2.67 -11.99
CA ARG A 101 -20.92 3.77 -12.74
C ARG A 101 -20.78 3.55 -14.24
N ARG A 102 -21.57 2.60 -14.76
CA ARG A 102 -21.79 2.42 -16.20
C ARG A 102 -23.10 3.04 -16.72
N ASP A 103 -23.85 3.72 -15.85
CA ASP A 103 -25.15 4.30 -16.23
C ASP A 103 -25.43 5.60 -15.47
N SER A 104 -25.02 6.74 -16.03
CA SER A 104 -25.75 8.01 -15.98
C SER A 104 -24.86 9.15 -16.46
N SER A 105 -25.40 9.82 -17.47
CA SER A 105 -24.97 11.08 -18.04
C SER A 105 -24.84 12.18 -16.99
N ASP A 106 -23.92 13.10 -17.26
CA ASP A 106 -23.90 14.50 -16.85
C ASP A 106 -23.60 14.87 -15.39
N THR A 107 -22.64 15.80 -15.30
CA THR A 107 -22.35 16.68 -14.16
C THR A 107 -21.79 16.04 -12.89
N THR A 108 -20.45 16.05 -12.82
CA THR A 108 -19.62 16.10 -11.60
C THR A 108 -19.59 14.84 -10.70
N PRO A 109 -18.46 14.57 -9.99
CA PRO A 109 -17.44 15.55 -9.61
C PRO A 109 -15.99 15.05 -9.81
N LEU A 110 -15.25 15.71 -10.72
CA LEU A 110 -13.78 15.79 -10.62
C LEU A 110 -13.32 16.36 -9.25
N LEU A 111 -14.23 17.05 -8.55
CA LEU A 111 -14.07 17.55 -7.19
C LEU A 111 -14.14 16.47 -6.10
N ASN A 112 -14.76 15.29 -6.33
CA ASN A 112 -14.84 14.22 -5.34
C ASN A 112 -13.51 13.47 -5.21
N GLY A 113 -12.80 13.32 -6.33
CA GLY A 113 -11.42 12.83 -6.31
C GLY A 113 -10.55 13.77 -5.48
N SER A 114 -10.67 15.08 -5.72
CA SER A 114 -9.89 16.11 -5.03
C SER A 114 -10.12 16.13 -3.50
N SER A 115 -11.37 15.97 -3.05
CA SER A 115 -11.68 15.93 -1.62
C SER A 115 -11.25 14.62 -0.96
N GLN A 116 -11.43 13.48 -1.64
CA GLN A 116 -10.98 12.18 -1.15
C GLN A 116 -9.46 12.07 -1.11
N ASP A 117 -8.76 12.66 -2.09
CA ASP A 117 -7.30 12.77 -2.12
C ASP A 117 -6.78 13.57 -0.93
N ARG A 118 -7.42 14.71 -0.60
CA ARG A 118 -7.06 15.51 0.59
C ARG A 118 -7.28 14.75 1.90
N MET A 119 -8.40 14.02 2.02
CA MET A 119 -8.66 13.19 3.19
C MET A 119 -7.62 12.08 3.33
N PHE A 120 -7.25 11.45 2.22
CA PHE A 120 -6.21 10.42 2.19
C PHE A 120 -4.85 10.98 2.63
N GLU A 121 -4.43 12.12 2.07
CA GLU A 121 -3.18 12.80 2.42
C GLU A 121 -3.15 13.16 3.91
N THR A 122 -4.26 13.69 4.44
CA THR A 122 -4.39 14.05 5.86
C THR A 122 -4.25 12.83 6.76
N MET A 123 -4.95 11.73 6.45
CA MET A 123 -4.83 10.50 7.22
C MET A 123 -3.45 9.86 7.10
N ALA A 124 -2.81 9.96 5.94
CA ALA A 124 -1.45 9.45 5.76
C ALA A 124 -0.47 10.18 6.69
N VAL A 125 -0.56 11.52 6.77
CA VAL A 125 0.26 12.32 7.68
C VAL A 125 -0.03 11.99 9.15
N GLU A 126 -1.29 11.80 9.52
CA GLU A 126 -1.65 11.38 10.88
C GLU A 126 -1.03 10.03 11.26
N ILE A 127 -1.08 9.04 10.35
CA ILE A 127 -0.48 7.72 10.58
C ILE A 127 1.05 7.83 10.68
N GLU A 128 1.69 8.62 9.82
CA GLU A 128 3.14 8.88 9.90
C GLU A 128 3.55 9.52 11.23
N GLN A 129 2.74 10.46 11.75
CA GLN A 129 2.95 11.04 13.07
C GLN A 129 2.78 10.02 14.20
N LEU A 130 1.80 9.13 14.11
CA LEU A 130 1.60 8.06 15.10
C LEU A 130 2.74 7.04 15.07
N LEU A 131 3.21 6.64 13.89
CA LEU A 131 4.41 5.79 13.72
C LEU A 131 5.65 6.45 14.33
N GLY A 132 5.85 7.74 14.09
CA GLY A 132 6.95 8.51 14.70
C GLY A 132 6.87 8.57 16.22
N LYS A 133 5.67 8.80 16.77
CA LYS A 133 5.44 8.78 18.23
C LYS A 133 5.73 7.40 18.84
N LEU A 134 5.24 6.32 18.22
CA LEU A 134 5.48 4.96 18.68
C LEU A 134 6.97 4.58 18.61
N THR A 135 7.66 5.02 17.55
CA THR A 135 9.12 4.89 17.43
C THR A 135 9.82 5.57 18.62
N GLY A 136 9.47 6.82 18.92
CA GLY A 136 10.06 7.55 20.06
C GLY A 136 9.76 6.90 21.42
N ILE A 137 8.60 6.26 21.60
CA ILE A 137 8.31 5.49 22.81
C ILE A 137 9.14 4.20 22.86
N ASN A 138 9.32 3.52 21.73
CA ASN A 138 10.16 2.33 21.61
C ASN A 138 11.64 2.63 21.90
N ASP A 139 12.15 3.78 21.46
CA ASP A 139 13.51 4.23 21.73
C ASP A 139 13.72 4.54 23.21
N LYS A 140 12.78 5.26 23.83
CA LYS A 140 12.79 5.47 25.30
C LYS A 140 12.77 4.14 26.04
N MET A 141 11.92 3.20 25.62
CA MET A 141 11.91 1.85 26.21
C MET A 141 13.27 1.17 26.07
N ALA A 142 13.98 1.34 24.95
CA ALA A 142 15.31 0.77 24.70
C ALA A 142 16.40 1.38 25.59
N GLU A 143 16.38 2.70 25.78
CA GLU A 143 17.27 3.38 26.73
C GLU A 143 17.08 2.85 28.16
N TYR A 144 15.83 2.59 28.56
CA TYR A 144 15.53 1.99 29.85
C TYR A 144 16.00 0.53 29.98
N THR A 145 16.01 -0.25 28.88
CA THR A 145 16.54 -1.64 28.93
C THR A 145 18.06 -1.66 29.08
N ASN A 146 18.76 -0.69 28.49
CA ASN A 146 20.22 -0.62 28.55
C ASN A 146 20.74 -0.01 29.87
N SER A 147 19.97 0.86 30.51
CA SER A 147 20.32 1.51 31.78
C SER A 147 20.05 0.66 33.02
N ALA A 148 19.15 -0.34 32.94
CA ALA A 148 18.84 -1.23 34.05
C ALA A 148 19.89 -2.35 34.18
N GLY A 149 20.91 -2.15 35.01
CA GLY A 149 21.99 -3.12 35.29
C GLY A 149 21.61 -4.43 35.99
N VAL A 150 20.36 -4.90 35.88
CA VAL A 150 19.87 -6.15 36.51
C VAL A 150 19.55 -7.19 35.44
N PRO A 151 20.38 -8.24 35.28
CA PRO A 151 20.30 -9.18 34.13
C PRO A 151 18.99 -9.96 34.00
N SER A 152 18.35 -10.37 35.11
CA SER A 152 17.15 -11.23 35.04
C SER A 152 15.87 -10.47 34.66
N LEU A 153 15.77 -9.18 35.03
CA LEU A 153 14.66 -8.31 34.61
C LEU A 153 14.79 -7.92 33.13
N ASN A 154 16.01 -7.96 32.59
CA ASN A 154 16.30 -7.56 31.21
C ASN A 154 15.77 -8.55 30.17
N ALA A 155 15.76 -9.86 30.42
CA ALA A 155 15.32 -10.84 29.41
C ALA A 155 13.84 -10.65 28.99
N ALA A 156 12.92 -10.60 29.95
CA ALA A 156 11.50 -10.36 29.67
C ALA A 156 11.23 -8.97 29.07
N LEU A 157 12.05 -7.98 29.46
CA LEU A 157 11.97 -6.61 28.95
C LEU A 157 12.47 -6.52 27.50
N MET A 158 13.59 -7.17 27.17
CA MET A 158 14.13 -7.27 25.82
C MET A 158 13.12 -7.95 24.90
N HIS A 159 12.49 -9.05 25.33
CA HIS A 159 11.44 -9.70 24.54
C HIS A 159 10.23 -8.79 24.31
N THR A 160 9.77 -8.08 25.35
CA THR A 160 8.64 -7.14 25.22
C THR A 160 8.97 -6.03 24.24
N LEU A 161 10.18 -5.47 24.33
CA LEU A 161 10.64 -4.41 23.45
C LEU A 161 10.79 -4.91 22.01
N GLN A 162 11.34 -6.10 21.82
CA GLN A 162 11.45 -6.73 20.52
C GLN A 162 10.07 -6.85 19.87
N ARG A 163 9.07 -7.32 20.62
CA ARG A 163 7.69 -7.41 20.13
C ARG A 163 7.12 -6.05 19.71
N HIS A 164 7.37 -4.98 20.48
CA HIS A 164 6.94 -3.63 20.08
C HIS A 164 7.66 -3.12 18.82
N ARG A 165 8.91 -3.53 18.58
CA ARG A 165 9.63 -3.22 17.32
C ARG A 165 9.06 -3.99 16.14
N ASP A 166 8.78 -5.28 16.32
CA ASP A 166 8.20 -6.12 15.28
C ASP A 166 6.79 -5.59 14.89
N ILE A 167 5.95 -5.27 15.89
CA ILE A 167 4.63 -4.68 15.69
C ILE A 167 4.71 -3.33 14.95
N LEU A 168 5.64 -2.45 15.37
CA LEU A 168 5.87 -1.17 14.69
C LEU A 168 6.26 -1.39 13.21
N GLN A 169 7.10 -2.37 12.94
CA GLN A 169 7.53 -2.72 11.59
C GLN A 169 6.36 -3.24 10.75
N ASP A 170 5.52 -4.11 11.29
CA ASP A 170 4.32 -4.63 10.62
C ASP A 170 3.36 -3.49 10.25
N TYR A 171 3.10 -2.58 11.19
CA TYR A 171 2.28 -1.40 10.94
C TYR A 171 2.87 -0.45 9.90
N THR A 172 4.18 -0.24 9.94
CA THR A 172 4.89 0.56 8.94
C THR A 172 4.76 -0.10 7.56
N HIS A 173 4.91 -1.42 7.47
CA HIS A 173 4.78 -2.14 6.22
C HIS A 173 3.37 -2.06 5.65
N GLU A 174 2.34 -2.33 6.47
CA GLU A 174 0.94 -2.25 6.03
C GLU A 174 0.56 -0.82 5.60
N PHE A 175 1.03 0.21 6.32
CA PHE A 175 0.84 1.61 5.90
C PHE A 175 1.39 1.86 4.50
N HIS A 176 2.66 1.52 4.25
CA HIS A 176 3.30 1.74 2.96
C HIS A 176 2.65 0.93 1.84
N LYS A 177 2.24 -0.30 2.12
CA LYS A 177 1.53 -1.17 1.19
C LYS A 177 0.19 -0.56 0.78
N THR A 178 -0.62 -0.10 1.74
CA THR A 178 -1.90 0.58 1.43
C THR A 178 -1.66 1.91 0.71
N LYS A 179 -0.63 2.68 1.10
CA LYS A 179 -0.25 3.94 0.45
C LYS A 179 0.15 3.73 -1.01
N ALA A 180 1.00 2.74 -1.28
CA ALA A 180 1.41 2.38 -2.62
C ALA A 180 0.23 1.89 -3.48
N ASN A 181 -0.68 1.10 -2.89
CA ASN A 181 -1.89 0.65 -3.58
C ASN A 181 -2.76 1.82 -4.02
N PHE A 182 -3.00 2.80 -3.12
CA PHE A 182 -3.76 4.00 -3.45
C PHE A 182 -3.10 4.81 -4.58
N LEU A 183 -1.79 5.03 -4.50
CA LEU A 183 -1.05 5.77 -5.53
C LEU A 183 -1.15 5.09 -6.89
N ALA A 184 -1.06 3.76 -6.94
CA ALA A 184 -1.21 2.98 -8.18
C ALA A 184 -2.63 3.11 -8.77
N ILE A 185 -3.67 3.06 -7.92
CA ILE A 185 -5.05 3.27 -8.38
C ILE A 185 -5.22 4.71 -8.89
N ARG A 186 -4.74 5.71 -8.16
CA ARG A 186 -4.80 7.12 -8.56
C ARG A 186 -4.08 7.37 -9.89
N GLU A 187 -2.90 6.80 -10.09
CA GLU A 187 -2.15 6.92 -11.34
C GLU A 187 -2.91 6.29 -12.51
N ARG A 188 -3.45 5.08 -12.33
CA ARG A 188 -4.35 4.44 -13.30
C ARG A 188 -5.52 5.37 -13.65
N GLU A 189 -6.09 6.03 -12.66
CA GLU A 189 -7.22 6.95 -12.88
C GLU A 189 -6.82 8.23 -13.61
N ASN A 190 -5.66 8.79 -13.34
CA ASN A 190 -5.14 9.95 -14.07
C ASN A 190 -4.93 9.61 -15.56
N LEU A 191 -4.38 8.42 -15.85
CA LEU A 191 -4.20 7.93 -17.21
C LEU A 191 -5.54 7.73 -17.93
N LEU A 192 -6.51 7.05 -17.29
CA LEU A 192 -7.84 6.85 -17.85
C LEU A 192 -8.64 8.15 -18.01
N GLY A 193 -8.44 9.10 -17.10
CA GLY A 193 -9.03 10.44 -17.16
C GLY A 193 -8.52 11.23 -18.37
N SER A 194 -7.21 11.19 -18.63
CA SER A 194 -6.62 11.80 -19.83
C SER A 194 -7.18 11.18 -21.10
N VAL A 195 -7.17 9.85 -21.21
CA VAL A 195 -7.68 9.15 -22.40
C VAL A 195 -9.16 9.47 -22.65
N ARG A 196 -9.99 9.53 -21.60
CA ARG A 196 -11.40 9.94 -21.76
C ARG A 196 -11.53 11.35 -22.28
N LYS A 197 -10.72 12.29 -21.78
CA LYS A 197 -10.70 13.68 -22.26
C LYS A 197 -10.25 13.76 -23.71
N ASP A 198 -9.25 12.97 -24.09
CA ASP A 198 -8.72 12.93 -25.46
C ASP A 198 -9.76 12.32 -26.42
N ILE A 199 -10.45 11.24 -26.01
CA ILE A 199 -11.57 10.65 -26.76
C ILE A 199 -12.71 11.63 -26.91
N GLU A 200 -13.12 12.32 -25.84
CA GLU A 200 -14.18 13.32 -25.89
C GLU A 200 -13.78 14.50 -26.79
N SER A 201 -12.53 14.93 -26.73
CA SER A 201 -12.01 15.98 -27.61
C SER A 201 -11.97 15.53 -29.07
N TYR A 202 -11.58 14.27 -29.33
CA TYR A 202 -11.61 13.69 -30.67
C TYR A 202 -13.04 13.55 -31.18
N LYS A 203 -13.99 13.11 -30.36
CA LYS A 203 -15.40 12.95 -30.74
C LYS A 203 -16.10 14.31 -30.91
N GLY A 204 -15.85 15.26 -30.03
CA GLY A 204 -16.35 16.64 -30.11
C GLY A 204 -15.76 17.42 -31.29
N GLY A 205 -14.47 17.22 -31.59
CA GLY A 205 -13.82 17.77 -32.80
C GLY A 205 -14.24 17.04 -34.09
N SER A 206 -14.46 15.73 -34.02
CA SER A 206 -15.04 14.93 -35.09
C SER A 206 -16.48 15.34 -35.38
N GLY A 207 -17.23 15.90 -34.43
CA GLY A 207 -18.55 16.49 -34.73
C GLY A 207 -18.51 17.58 -35.80
N VAL A 208 -17.43 18.36 -35.89
CA VAL A 208 -17.28 19.43 -36.90
C VAL A 208 -16.84 18.86 -38.26
N ASN A 209 -15.90 17.91 -38.25
CA ASN A 209 -15.43 17.24 -39.47
C ASN A 209 -16.48 16.29 -40.02
N ASN A 210 -17.18 15.55 -39.17
CA ASN A 210 -18.28 14.67 -39.51
C ASN A 210 -19.50 15.48 -39.95
N ARG A 211 -19.87 16.59 -39.28
CA ARG A 211 -20.95 17.46 -39.80
C ARG A 211 -20.62 18.00 -41.20
N ARG A 212 -19.36 18.37 -41.46
CA ARG A 212 -18.92 18.78 -42.79
C ARG A 212 -18.97 17.62 -43.80
N THR A 213 -18.52 16.43 -43.42
CA THR A 213 -18.57 15.23 -44.27
C THR A 213 -20.01 14.77 -44.55
N GLU A 214 -20.87 14.74 -43.54
CA GLU A 214 -22.31 14.44 -43.65
C GLU A 214 -23.02 15.42 -44.59
N LEU A 215 -22.63 16.70 -44.55
CA LEU A 215 -23.16 17.72 -45.46
C LEU A 215 -22.74 17.45 -46.92
N PHE A 216 -21.46 17.13 -47.16
CA PHE A 216 -20.98 16.76 -48.50
C PHE A 216 -21.61 15.46 -49.02
N LEU A 217 -21.80 14.46 -48.16
CA LEU A 217 -22.47 13.21 -48.54
C LEU A 217 -23.92 13.46 -48.95
N LYS A 218 -24.62 14.33 -48.23
CA LYS A 218 -26.00 14.72 -48.55
C LYS A 218 -26.09 15.50 -49.86
N GLU A 219 -25.17 16.43 -50.12
CA GLU A 219 -25.10 17.15 -51.40
C GLU A 219 -24.84 16.18 -52.57
N HIS A 220 -23.96 15.21 -52.38
CA HIS A 220 -23.67 14.19 -53.39
C HIS A 220 -24.89 13.31 -53.71
N GLU A 221 -25.69 12.97 -52.70
CA GLU A 221 -26.97 12.28 -52.90
C GLU A 221 -27.98 13.15 -53.68
N HIS A 222 -28.07 14.45 -53.36
CA HIS A 222 -28.92 15.39 -54.08
C HIS A 222 -28.53 15.53 -55.55
N LEU A 223 -27.23 15.62 -55.85
CA LEU A 223 -26.71 15.66 -57.23
C LEU A 223 -27.08 14.39 -57.99
N ARG A 224 -26.83 13.22 -57.40
CA ARG A 224 -27.14 11.94 -58.05
C ARG A 224 -28.64 11.76 -58.30
N ASN A 225 -29.49 12.23 -57.40
CA ASN A 225 -30.94 12.21 -57.60
C ASN A 225 -31.37 13.16 -58.73
N SER A 226 -30.78 14.37 -58.80
CA SER A 226 -31.00 15.32 -59.89
C SER A 226 -30.59 14.72 -61.24
N ASP A 227 -29.41 14.12 -61.32
CA ASP A 227 -28.92 13.47 -62.54
C ASP A 227 -29.88 12.38 -63.03
N ARG A 228 -30.40 11.55 -62.12
CA ARG A 228 -31.36 10.49 -62.47
C ARG A 228 -32.67 11.06 -63.02
N LEU A 229 -33.19 12.14 -62.44
CA LEU A 229 -34.43 12.80 -62.92
C LEU A 229 -34.21 13.46 -64.29
N ILE A 230 -33.01 14.00 -64.52
CA ILE A 230 -32.62 14.56 -65.82
C ILE A 230 -32.54 13.43 -66.85
N GLU A 231 -31.86 12.31 -66.55
CA GLU A 231 -31.80 11.14 -67.44
C GLU A 231 -33.19 10.58 -67.78
N GLU A 232 -34.10 10.51 -66.80
CA GLU A 232 -35.47 10.07 -67.01
C GLU A 232 -36.24 11.02 -67.94
N THR A 233 -36.12 12.33 -67.72
CA THR A 233 -36.77 13.36 -68.54
C THR A 233 -36.24 13.34 -69.97
N ILE A 234 -34.91 13.23 -70.11
CA ILE A 234 -34.22 13.09 -71.39
C ILE A 234 -34.77 11.85 -72.09
N SER A 235 -34.70 10.68 -71.46
CA SER A 235 -35.18 9.40 -72.01
C SER A 235 -36.66 9.47 -72.44
N ALA A 236 -37.53 10.06 -71.63
CA ALA A 236 -38.95 10.25 -71.97
C ALA A 236 -39.13 11.16 -73.20
N ARG A 237 -38.33 12.21 -73.34
CA ARG A 237 -38.36 13.10 -74.50
C ARG A 237 -37.87 12.40 -75.77
N TRP A 238 -36.75 11.69 -75.72
CA TRP A 238 -36.24 10.89 -76.85
C TRP A 238 -37.25 9.83 -77.31
N ASN A 239 -37.90 9.14 -76.38
CA ASN A 239 -38.93 8.16 -76.72
C ASN A 239 -40.16 8.80 -77.38
N LYS A 240 -40.59 9.98 -76.91
CA LYS A 240 -41.69 10.74 -77.55
C LYS A 240 -41.32 11.26 -78.93
N ASP A 241 -40.13 11.83 -79.09
CA ASP A 241 -39.67 12.36 -80.37
C ASP A 241 -39.42 11.22 -81.38
N GLY A 242 -38.91 10.06 -80.93
CA GLY A 242 -38.82 8.84 -81.75
C GLY A 242 -40.18 8.24 -82.13
N PHE A 243 -41.19 8.34 -81.25
CA PHE A 243 -42.57 7.99 -81.58
C PHE A 243 -43.18 8.96 -82.59
N LEU A 244 -42.94 10.27 -82.44
CA LEU A 244 -43.35 11.28 -83.42
C LEU A 244 -42.71 11.03 -84.79
N TYR A 245 -41.41 10.76 -84.85
CA TYR A 245 -40.69 10.47 -86.10
C TYR A 245 -41.26 9.22 -86.80
N ARG A 246 -41.57 8.16 -86.03
CA ARG A 246 -42.15 6.92 -86.56
C ARG A 246 -43.61 7.09 -87.02
N CYS A 247 -44.35 8.06 -86.49
CA CYS A 247 -45.69 8.43 -86.95
C CYS A 247 -45.65 9.31 -88.20
N THR A 248 -44.64 10.18 -88.36
CA THR A 248 -44.48 11.01 -89.57
C THR A 248 -43.98 10.23 -90.78
N GLU A 249 -43.34 9.07 -90.57
CA GLU A 249 -42.81 8.21 -91.65
C GLU A 249 -43.84 7.15 -92.13
N LYS A 250 -45.03 7.09 -91.52
CA LYS A 250 -46.09 6.11 -91.83
C LYS A 250 -47.37 6.72 -92.43
N ASN A 251 -47.30 7.94 -92.95
CA ASN A 251 -48.40 8.60 -93.65
C ASN A 251 -47.95 9.02 -95.06
#